data_AF-A0A0F8XVM4-F1
#
_entry.id   AF-A0A0F8XVM4-F1
#
_cell.length_a   1.000
_cell.length_b   1.000
_cell.length_c   1.000
_cell.angle_alpha   90.00
_cell.angle_beta   90.00
_cell.angle_gamma   90.00
#
_symmetry.space_group_name_H-M   'P 1'
#
loop_
_entity.id
_entity.type
_entity.pdbx_description
1 polymer ?
#
loop_
_entity_poly.entity_id
_entity_poly.type
_entity_poly.pdbx_seq_one_letter_code
_entity_poly.pdbx_strand_id
1 'polypeptide(L)' 'MSKLKCVECDYEEPLPGHCGRPMHKEGNALWCHMGPSCKMGNPEKPPTRAIPEHHGKQMEIVS' A
#
# COMPACT_ATOMS: atom_id res chain seq x y z
N MET A 1 -6.99 -11.35 3.67
CA MET A 1 -5.74 -10.73 3.18
C MET A 1 -6.15 -9.39 2.62
N SER A 2 -5.60 -8.30 3.14
CA SER A 2 -6.01 -6.97 2.68
C SER A 2 -5.64 -6.75 1.21
N LYS A 3 -6.50 -6.02 0.49
CA LYS A 3 -6.38 -5.68 -0.93
C LYS A 3 -6.56 -4.18 -1.11
N LEU A 4 -6.16 -3.68 -2.28
CA LEU A 4 -6.56 -2.39 -2.78
C LEU A 4 -7.73 -2.59 -3.73
N LYS A 5 -8.81 -1.82 -3.56
CA LYS A 5 -9.99 -1.83 -4.44
C LYS A 5 -10.18 -0.45 -5.06
N CYS A 6 -10.52 -0.41 -6.35
CA CYS A 6 -10.91 0.83 -7.00
C CYS A 6 -12.25 1.33 -6.43
N VAL A 7 -12.36 2.63 -6.21
CA VAL A 7 -13.59 3.26 -5.70
C VAL A 7 -14.71 3.36 -6.73
N GLU A 8 -14.41 3.16 -8.01
CA GLU A 8 -15.37 3.31 -9.13
C GLU A 8 -15.77 1.97 -9.78
N CYS A 9 -14.98 0.90 -9.60
CA CYS A 9 -15.24 -0.39 -10.23
C CYS A 9 -14.74 -1.55 -9.37
N ASP A 10 -14.97 -2.79 -9.81
CA ASP A 10 -14.56 -4.00 -9.08
C ASP A 10 -13.11 -4.41 -9.31
N TYR A 11 -12.26 -3.51 -9.85
CA TYR A 11 -10.84 -3.77 -9.95
C TYR A 11 -10.19 -3.85 -8.57
N GLU A 12 -9.49 -4.95 -8.33
CA GLU A 12 -8.75 -5.21 -7.10
C GLU A 12 -7.31 -5.60 -7.41
N GLU A 13 -6.39 -5.16 -6.55
CA GLU A 13 -5.01 -5.64 -6.55
C GLU A 13 -4.53 -5.98 -5.14
N PRO A 14 -3.53 -6.85 -4.98
CA PRO A 14 -3.01 -7.20 -3.66
C PRO A 14 -2.42 -5.99 -2.94
N LEU A 15 -2.69 -5.85 -1.64
CA LEU A 15 -2.03 -4.82 -0.84
C LEU A 15 -0.51 -5.12 -0.79
N PRO A 16 0.37 -4.17 -1.15
CA PRO A 16 1.80 -4.37 -1.11
C PRO A 16 2.27 -4.77 0.29
N GLY A 17 3.23 -5.70 0.33
CA GLY A 17 3.88 -6.12 1.56
C GLY A 17 5.31 -5.59 1.68
N HIS A 18 5.74 -5.30 2.90
CA HIS A 18 7.12 -4.94 3.23
C HIS A 18 7.51 -5.56 4.58
N CYS A 19 8.74 -6.05 4.73
CA CYS A 19 9.20 -6.80 5.93
C CYS A 19 8.30 -8.00 6.30
N GLY A 20 7.76 -8.71 5.31
CA GLY A 20 6.95 -9.92 5.52
C GLY A 20 5.52 -9.68 6.01
N ARG A 21 5.05 -8.42 6.03
CA ARG A 21 3.67 -8.07 6.40
C ARG A 21 3.06 -7.11 5.38
N PRO A 22 1.72 -7.07 5.24
CA PRO A 22 1.05 -6.03 4.48
C PRO A 22 1.41 -4.64 5.02
N MET A 23 1.56 -3.68 4.13
CA MET A 23 1.71 -2.26 4.50
C MET A 23 0.40 -1.74 5.11
N HIS A 24 0.47 -0.62 5.82
CA HIS A 24 -0.69 0.09 6.38
C HIS A 24 -0.81 1.48 5.77
N LYS A 25 -2.03 2.05 5.74
CA LYS A 25 -2.23 3.42 5.26
C LYS A 25 -1.90 4.42 6.36
N GLU A 26 -1.09 5.42 6.02
CA GLU A 26 -0.86 6.60 6.85
C GLU A 26 -0.92 7.84 5.94
N GLY A 27 -1.92 8.70 6.17
CA GLY A 27 -2.25 9.78 5.24
C GLY A 27 -2.59 9.25 3.84
N ASN A 28 -1.85 9.72 2.84
CA ASN A 28 -2.05 9.39 1.42
C ASN A 28 -1.04 8.36 0.90
N ALA A 29 -0.35 7.65 1.79
CA ALA A 29 0.68 6.68 1.46
C ALA A 29 0.52 5.37 2.23
N LEU A 30 1.11 4.31 1.68
CA LEU A 30 1.31 3.04 2.32
C LEU A 30 2.66 3.04 3.03
N TRP A 31 2.69 2.58 4.28
CA TRP A 31 3.86 2.51 5.13
C TRP A 31 4.11 1.07 5.59
N CYS A 32 5.38 0.69 5.66
CA CYS A 32 5.79 -0.54 6.32
C CYS A 32 5.31 -0.50 7.78
N HIS A 33 4.78 -1.62 8.28
CA HIS A 33 4.32 -1.73 9.67
C HIS A 33 5.43 -1.43 10.70
N MET A 34 6.71 -1.53 10.33
CA MET A 34 7.83 -1.16 11.20
C MET A 34 8.07 0.36 11.30
N GLY A 35 7.42 1.18 10.48
CA GLY A 35 7.57 2.63 10.49
C GLY A 35 9.02 3.08 10.31
N PRO A 36 9.49 4.12 11.04
CA PRO A 36 10.86 4.63 10.97
C PRO A 36 11.95 3.60 11.31
N SER A 37 11.60 2.50 11.98
CA SER A 37 12.52 1.41 12.31
C SER A 37 12.85 0.53 11.09
N CYS A 38 12.16 0.72 9.97
CA CYS A 38 12.42 0.02 8.72
C CYS A 38 13.69 0.54 8.04
N LYS A 39 14.85 0.00 8.41
CA LYS A 39 16.15 0.33 7.79
C LYS A 39 16.39 -0.36 6.43
N MET A 40 15.50 -1.28 6.04
CA MET A 40 15.66 -2.15 4.88
C MET A 40 14.81 -1.66 3.71
N GLY A 41 15.11 -0.47 3.19
CA GLY A 41 14.46 0.07 1.98
C GLY A 41 15.34 -0.12 0.76
N ASN A 42 14.78 -0.60 -0.35
CA ASN A 42 15.42 -0.47 -1.66
C ASN A 42 14.45 0.20 -2.66
N PRO A 43 14.91 0.68 -3.82
CA PRO A 43 14.05 1.41 -4.76
C PRO A 43 12.85 0.61 -5.26
N GLU A 44 12.96 -0.72 -5.31
CA GLU A 44 11.91 -1.63 -5.80
C GLU A 44 10.86 -1.97 -4.72
N LYS A 45 11.28 -1.98 -3.46
CA LYS A 45 10.48 -2.23 -2.26
C LYS A 45 10.83 -1.17 -1.22
N PRO A 46 10.36 0.07 -1.42
CA PRO A 46 10.58 1.12 -0.46
C PRO A 46 9.73 0.87 0.80
N PRO A 47 10.16 1.38 1.98
CA PRO A 47 9.40 1.28 3.21
C PRO A 47 8.11 2.11 3.16
N THR A 48 8.00 3.00 2.17
CA THR A 48 6.84 3.84 1.90
C THR A 48 6.54 3.87 0.41
N ARG A 49 5.26 3.86 0.04
CA ARG A 49 4.84 3.98 -1.35
C ARG A 49 3.54 4.76 -1.43
N ALA A 50 3.34 5.52 -2.50
CA ALA A 50 2.04 6.11 -2.78
C ALA A 50 0.97 5.01 -2.94
N ILE A 51 -0.27 5.32 -2.55
CA ILE A 51 -1.40 4.45 -2.85
C ILE A 51 -1.64 4.50 -4.37
N PRO A 52 -1.71 3.34 -5.06
CA PRO A 52 -2.01 3.29 -6.48
C PRO A 52 -3.31 4.02 -6.84
N GLU A 53 -3.33 4.59 -8.04
CA GLU A 53 -4.49 5.27 -8.58
C GLU A 53 -5.14 4.42 -9.68
N HIS A 54 -6.47 4.42 -9.68
CA HIS A 54 -7.28 3.85 -10.76
C HIS A 54 -8.46 4.77 -11.04
N HIS A 55 -8.77 5.03 -12.31
CA HIS A 55 -9.73 6.08 -12.71
C HIS A 55 -9.43 7.48 -12.15
N GLY A 56 -8.14 7.81 -11.95
CA GLY A 56 -7.71 9.11 -11.43
C GLY A 56 -8.04 9.34 -9.95
N LYS A 57 -8.37 8.27 -9.20
CA LYS A 57 -8.59 8.30 -7.76
C LYS A 57 -7.71 7.27 -7.06
N GLN A 58 -7.27 7.58 -5.85
CA GLN A 58 -6.55 6.62 -5.02
C GLN A 58 -7.46 5.43 -4.70
N MET A 59 -6.90 4.22 -4.80
CA MET A 59 -7.60 3.00 -4.40
C MET A 59 -7.75 2.92 -2.87
N GLU A 60 -8.73 2.15 -2.40
CA GLU A 60 -9.00 1.98 -0.97
C GLU A 60 -8.51 0.62 -0.47
N ILE A 61 -8.07 0.57 0.79
CA ILE A 61 -7.71 -0.70 1.43
C ILE A 61 -9.00 -1.38 1.90
N VAL A 62 -9.25 -2.58 1.39
CA VAL A 62 -10.34 -3.47 1.84
C VAL A 62 -9.75 -4.73 2.47
N SER A 63 -10.40 -5.31 3.48
CA SER A 63 -9.89 -6.46 4.26
C SER A 63 -10.71 -7.72 4.07
#